data_AF-A0A8H8DC96-F1
#
_entry.id   AF-A0A8H8DC96-F1
#
_cell.length_a   1.000
_cell.length_b   1.000
_cell.length_c   1.000
_cell.angle_alpha   90.00
_cell.angle_beta   90.00
_cell.angle_gamma   90.00
#
_symmetry.space_group_name_H-M   'P 1'
#
loop_
_entity.id
_entity.type
_entity.pdbx_description
1 polymer ?
#
loop_
_entity_poly.entity_id
_entity_poly.type
_entity_poly.pdbx_seq_one_letter_code
_entity_poly.pdbx_strand_id
1 'polypeptide(L)'
;MVDSKQVLKLYKQLLNKAYKFDNYNFREYSKRRVHDAFKEHKYLTDEQQINKFYNEGIDNLALLTRQTTISQLYTFDKLVVEPLKKHH
;
A
#
# COMPACT_ATOMS: atom_id res chain seq x y z
N MET A 1 -23.10 1.45 -4.86
CA MET A 1 -22.64 0.75 -3.64
C MET A 1 -21.32 0.08 -3.95
N VAL A 2 -20.37 0.13 -3.02
CA VAL A 2 -19.05 -0.48 -3.21
C VAL A 2 -19.20 -2.01 -3.19
N ASP A 3 -18.76 -2.66 -4.27
CA ASP A 3 -18.78 -4.12 -4.39
C ASP A 3 -17.48 -4.74 -3.84
N SER A 4 -17.56 -5.99 -3.37
CA SER A 4 -16.42 -6.77 -2.88
C SER A 4 -15.29 -6.87 -3.91
N LYS A 5 -15.61 -6.96 -5.21
CA LYS A 5 -14.60 -6.94 -6.28
C LYS A 5 -13.84 -5.62 -6.34
N GLN A 6 -14.50 -4.50 -6.09
CA GLN A 6 -13.87 -3.17 -6.07
C GLN A 6 -12.94 -3.05 -4.87
N VAL A 7 -13.35 -3.52 -3.68
CA VAL A 7 -12.52 -3.56 -2.48
C VAL A 7 -11.25 -4.40 -2.70
N LEU A 8 -11.39 -5.61 -3.27
CA LEU A 8 -10.24 -6.47 -3.58
C LEU A 8 -9.32 -5.87 -4.65
N LYS A 9 -9.89 -5.17 -5.64
CA LYS A 9 -9.10 -4.45 -6.64
C LYS A 9 -8.29 -3.33 -5.99
N LEU A 10 -8.90 -2.54 -5.12
CA LEU A 10 -8.24 -1.45 -4.40
C LEU A 10 -7.13 -1.99 -3.49
N TYR A 11 -7.38 -3.08 -2.76
CA TYR A 11 -6.37 -3.77 -1.96
C TYR A 11 -5.13 -4.14 -2.78
N LYS A 12 -5.33 -4.80 -3.92
CA LYS A 12 -4.24 -5.16 -4.83
C LYS A 12 -3.49 -3.94 -5.36
N GLN A 13 -4.21 -2.87 -5.71
CA GLN A 13 -3.59 -1.63 -6.19
C GLN A 13 -2.71 -0.98 -5.11
N LEU A 14 -3.20 -0.88 -3.88
CA LEU A 14 -2.46 -0.33 -2.74
C LEU A 14 -1.20 -1.15 -2.45
N LEU A 15 -1.33 -2.48 -2.37
CA LEU A 15 -0.18 -3.36 -2.20
C LEU A 15 0.84 -3.20 -3.34
N ASN A 16 0.39 -3.20 -4.59
CA ASN A 16 1.26 -3.04 -5.75
C ASN A 16 2.04 -1.71 -5.72
N LYS A 17 1.45 -0.63 -5.19
CA LYS A 17 2.17 0.63 -4.97
C LYS A 17 3.15 0.53 -3.79
N ALA A 18 2.73 -0.06 -2.68
CA ALA A 18 3.60 -0.28 -1.52
C ALA A 18 4.88 -1.06 -1.87
N TYR A 19 4.79 -2.09 -2.72
CA TYR A 19 5.95 -2.87 -3.17
C TYR A 19 6.97 -2.07 -3.98
N LYS A 20 6.57 -0.94 -4.57
CA LYS A 20 7.41 -0.13 -5.47
C LYS A 20 8.23 0.94 -4.77
N PHE A 21 8.10 1.09 -3.45
CA PHE A 21 9.01 1.94 -2.68
C PHE A 21 10.42 1.36 -2.72
N ASP A 22 11.40 2.22 -3.03
CA ASP A 22 12.80 1.80 -3.06
C ASP A 22 13.36 1.65 -1.65
N ASN A 23 12.99 2.57 -0.74
CA ASN A 23 13.36 2.48 0.67
C ASN A 23 12.68 1.30 1.36
N TYR A 24 13.49 0.42 1.98
CA TYR A 24 13.02 -0.76 2.71
C TYR A 24 11.97 -0.46 3.77
N ASN A 25 12.20 0.55 4.62
CA ASN A 25 11.32 0.84 5.75
C ASN A 25 9.94 1.28 5.26
N PHE A 26 9.89 2.16 4.25
CA PHE A 26 8.62 2.60 3.68
C PHE A 26 7.91 1.46 2.95
N ARG A 27 8.62 0.64 2.18
CA ARG A 27 8.06 -0.54 1.53
C ARG A 27 7.40 -1.48 2.52
N GLU A 28 8.12 -1.89 3.57
CA GLU A 28 7.62 -2.85 4.55
C GLU A 28 6.52 -2.26 5.44
N TYR A 29 6.65 -0.99 5.87
CA TYR A 29 5.61 -0.31 6.62
C TYR A 29 4.32 -0.18 5.81
N SER A 30 4.38 0.31 4.57
CA SER A 30 3.20 0.49 3.74
C SER A 30 2.52 -0.85 3.43
N LYS A 31 3.28 -1.92 3.14
CA LYS A 31 2.72 -3.27 2.97
C LYS A 31 1.95 -3.73 4.21
N ARG A 32 2.57 -3.62 5.39
CA ARG A 32 1.97 -4.01 6.66
C ARG A 32 0.71 -3.20 6.94
N ARG A 33 0.79 -1.87 6.83
CA ARG A 33 -0.34 -0.97 7.10
C ARG A 33 -1.54 -1.27 6.20
N VAL A 34 -1.31 -1.52 4.90
CA VAL A 34 -2.36 -1.90 3.95
C VAL A 34 -2.98 -3.24 4.35
N HIS A 35 -2.17 -4.26 4.64
CA HIS A 35 -2.68 -5.56 5.06
C HIS A 35 -3.52 -5.48 6.35
N ASP A 36 -3.00 -4.80 7.37
CA ASP A 36 -3.64 -4.70 8.68
C ASP A 36 -4.95 -3.92 8.60
N ALA A 37 -5.00 -2.82 7.83
CA ALA A 37 -6.21 -2.02 7.64
C ALA A 37 -7.38 -2.85 7.05
N PHE A 38 -7.08 -3.65 6.02
CA PHE A 38 -8.09 -4.48 5.36
C PHE A 38 -8.50 -5.68 6.23
N LYS A 39 -7.55 -6.23 7.02
CA LYS A 39 -7.84 -7.33 7.95
C LYS A 39 -8.73 -6.87 9.10
N GLU A 40 -8.44 -5.69 9.67
CA GLU A 40 -9.20 -5.07 10.76
C GLU A 40 -10.68 -4.87 10.37
N HIS A 41 -10.95 -4.42 9.14
CA HIS A 41 -12.30 -4.10 8.66
C HIS A 41 -12.94 -5.21 7.82
N LYS A 42 -12.38 -6.43 7.82
CA LYS A 42 -12.81 -7.54 6.95
C LYS A 42 -14.28 -7.94 7.13
N TYR A 43 -14.79 -7.83 8.36
CA TYR A 43 -16.14 -8.26 8.74
C TYR A 43 -17.12 -7.10 8.86
N LEU A 44 -16.75 -5.92 8.38
CA LEU A 44 -17.62 -4.76 8.38
C LEU A 44 -18.81 -5.00 7.45
N THR A 45 -20.02 -4.76 7.96
CA THR A 45 -21.29 -4.95 7.23
C THR A 45 -22.03 -3.64 6.99
N ASP A 46 -21.69 -2.56 7.72
CA ASP A 46 -22.31 -1.25 7.52
C ASP A 46 -21.84 -0.61 6.21
N GLU A 47 -22.79 -0.43 5.29
CA GLU A 47 -22.53 0.09 3.95
C GLU A 47 -21.99 1.52 3.98
N GLN A 48 -22.45 2.37 4.90
CA GLN A 48 -21.97 3.75 4.98
C GLN A 48 -20.49 3.78 5.33
N GLN A 49 -20.10 2.99 6.33
CA GLN A 49 -18.71 2.87 6.76
C GLN A 49 -17.82 2.16 5.72
N ILE A 50 -18.34 1.17 5.00
CA ILE A 50 -17.63 0.55 3.84
C ILE A 50 -17.35 1.60 2.76
N ASN A 51 -18.35 2.40 2.37
CA ASN A 51 -18.16 3.45 1.36
C ASN A 51 -17.15 4.50 1.82
N LYS A 52 -17.20 4.88 3.11
CA LYS A 52 -16.22 5.81 3.70
C LYS A 52 -14.80 5.27 3.59
N PHE A 53 -14.54 4.06 4.09
CA PHE A 53 -13.20 3.46 4.05
C PHE A 53 -12.72 3.19 2.61
N TYR A 54 -13.63 2.86 1.70
CA TYR A 54 -13.28 2.71 0.30
C TYR A 54 -12.79 4.02 -0.31
N ASN A 55 -13.46 5.13 -0.04
CA ASN A 55 -13.04 6.46 -0.50
C ASN A 55 -11.71 6.88 0.13
N GLU A 56 -11.54 6.67 1.44
CA GLU A 56 -10.25 6.88 2.11
C GLU A 56 -9.13 6.02 1.49
N GLY A 57 -9.44 4.78 1.09
CA GLY A 57 -8.51 3.91 0.38
C GLY A 57 -8.11 4.43 -1.00
N ILE A 58 -9.04 5.07 -1.74
CA ILE A 58 -8.74 5.74 -3.01
C ILE A 58 -7.78 6.92 -2.79
N ASP A 59 -8.04 7.74 -1.77
CA ASP A 59 -7.18 8.88 -1.44
C ASP A 59 -5.77 8.40 -1.04
N ASN A 60 -5.71 7.33 -0.24
CA ASN A 60 -4.45 6.67 0.12
C ASN A 60 -3.72 6.09 -1.08
N LEU A 61 -4.43 5.56 -2.10
CA LEU A 61 -3.82 5.07 -3.32
C LEU A 61 -3.16 6.20 -4.12
N ALA A 62 -3.83 7.36 -4.21
CA ALA A 62 -3.27 8.54 -4.84
C ALA A 62 -2.04 9.06 -4.08
N LEU A 63 -2.09 9.05 -2.74
CA LEU A 63 -0.98 9.45 -1.88
C LEU A 63 0.22 8.50 -2.03
N LEU A 64 0.01 7.18 -1.90
CA LEU A 64 1.06 6.19 -2.08
C LEU A 64 1.69 6.30 -3.46
N THR A 65 0.89 6.50 -4.50
CA THR A 65 1.41 6.68 -5.87
C THR A 65 2.39 7.87 -5.94
N ARG A 66 2.02 9.03 -5.40
CA ARG A 66 2.90 10.20 -5.35
C ARG A 66 4.19 9.93 -4.57
N GLN A 67 4.07 9.35 -3.37
CA GLN A 67 5.20 9.07 -2.49
C GLN A 67 6.16 8.04 -3.08
N THR A 68 5.61 6.99 -3.72
CA THR A 68 6.42 5.99 -4.43
C THR A 68 7.17 6.63 -5.60
N THR A 69 6.52 7.50 -6.39
CA THR A 69 7.18 8.20 -7.48
C THR A 69 8.32 9.08 -6.98
N ILE A 70 8.12 9.84 -5.90
CA ILE A 70 9.18 10.64 -5.27
C ILE A 70 10.33 9.75 -4.80
N SER A 71 10.03 8.62 -4.14
CA SER A 71 11.04 7.66 -3.69
C SER A 71 11.89 7.10 -4.83
N GLN A 72 11.35 7.01 -6.05
CA GLN A 72 12.06 6.52 -7.23
C GLN A 72 12.87 7.61 -7.92
N LEU A 73 12.45 8.88 -7.80
CA LEU A 73 13.21 10.03 -8.31
C LEU A 73 14.42 10.34 -7.43
N TYR A 74 14.28 10.14 -6.12
CA TYR A 74 15.32 10.37 -5.13
C TYR A 74 15.65 9.06 -4.43
N THR A 75 16.49 8.26 -5.09
CA THR A 75 16.96 6.99 -4.54
C THR A 75 17.98 7.22 -3.43
N PHE A 76 18.05 6.26 -2.51
CA PHE A 76 18.98 6.27 -1.38
C PHE A 76 19.84 5.02 -1.43
N ASP A 77 21.00 5.07 -0.76
CA ASP A 77 21.80 3.88 -0.54
C ASP A 77 21.00 2.84 0.26
N LYS A 78 21.22 1.56 -0.08
CA LYS A 78 20.55 0.46 0.59
C LYS A 78 20.94 0.39 2.06
N LEU A 79 19.96 0.06 2.90
CA LEU A 79 20.21 -0.16 4.32
C LEU A 79 20.98 -1.46 4.55
N VAL A 80 21.73 -1.56 5.65
CA VAL A 80 22.49 -2.76 6.06
C VAL A 80 21.63 -4.03 6.21
N VAL A 81 20.32 -3.85 6.43
CA VAL A 81 19.33 -4.93 6.57
C VAL A 81 18.83 -5.45 5.22
N GLU A 82 19.15 -4.78 4.11
CA GLU A 82 18.74 -5.20 2.78
C GLU A 82 19.73 -6.22 2.21
N PRO A 83 19.24 -7.26 1.51
CA PRO A 83 20.12 -8.26 0.91
C PRO A 83 21.04 -7.60 -0.12
N LEU A 84 22.33 -7.90 -0.01
CA LEU A 84 23.31 -7.56 -1.03
C LEU A 84 22.86 -8.15 -2.38
N LYS A 85 22.98 -7.37 -3.45
CA LYS A 85 22.82 -7.93 -4.80
C LYS A 85 23.83 -9.07 -4.91
N LYS A 86 23.36 -10.28 -5.22
CA LYS A 86 24.27 -11.40 -5.46
C LYS A 86 25.24 -10.97 -6.56
N HIS A 87 26.53 -10.90 -6.23
CA HIS A 87 27.57 -10.86 -7.25
C HIS A 87 27.48 -12.22 -7.97
N HIS A 88 27.10 -12.18 -9.24
CA HIS A 88 27.26 -13.30 -10.16
C HIS A 88 28.70 -13.30 -10.68
#